data_AF-A0A371HSC0-F1
#
_entry.id   AF-A0A371HSC0-F1
#
_cell.length_a   1.000
_cell.length_b   1.000
_cell.length_c   1.000
_cell.angle_alpha   90.00
_cell.angle_beta   90.00
_cell.angle_gamma   90.00
#
_symmetry.space_group_name_H-M   'P 1'
#
loop_
_entity.id
_entity.type
_entity.pdbx_description
1 polymer ?
#
loop_
_entity_poly.entity_id
_entity_poly.type
_entity_poly.pdbx_seq_one_letter_code
_entity_poly.pdbx_strand_id
1 'polypeptide(L)'
;MKRALSSKNKLKFMMSVLPQPTKYDPNFKAWKRCNNIVISWITRERFNKVNHFWISNLLQELHSMKQGDRSLSTYFTNLKFLWDELEHLRSIPSCTCLVSCICNLSKYVKTYKQIEYVILFLKGLNDGDNHVKTQILLMDPLPSFNKAFALAI
;
A
#
# COMPACT_ATOMS: atom_id res chain seq x y z
N MET A 1 5.97 13.35 22.25
CA MET A 1 6.92 13.53 21.11
C MET A 1 8.23 14.24 21.45
N LYS A 2 8.25 15.35 22.23
CA LYS A 2 9.51 16.08 22.56
C LYS A 2 10.58 15.24 23.28
N ARG A 3 10.18 14.34 24.19
CA ARG A 3 11.13 13.48 24.96
C ARG A 3 11.91 12.48 24.11
N ALA A 4 11.32 11.94 23.05
CA ALA A 4 12.00 11.02 22.13
C ALA A 4 12.99 11.73 21.18
N LEU A 5 12.82 13.04 20.98
CA LEU A 5 13.65 13.87 20.11
C LEU A 5 14.86 14.48 20.85
N SER A 6 14.78 14.63 22.18
CA SER A 6 15.90 15.13 23.00
C SER A 6 16.94 14.05 23.24
N SER A 7 16.53 12.78 23.40
CA SER A 7 17.43 11.65 23.63
C SER A 7 18.37 11.34 22.46
N LYS A 8 18.10 11.90 21.26
CA LYS A 8 18.91 11.72 20.05
C LYS A 8 19.52 13.01 19.49
N ASN A 9 19.50 14.12 20.24
CA ASN A 9 19.97 15.44 19.80
C ASN A 9 19.33 15.96 18.49
N LYS A 10 18.14 15.47 18.12
CA LYS A 10 17.46 15.81 16.85
C LYS A 10 16.56 17.04 16.95
N LEU A 11 16.22 17.46 18.17
CA LEU A 11 15.33 18.60 18.44
C LEU A 11 15.90 19.94 17.97
N LYS A 12 17.22 20.13 18.06
CA LYS A 12 17.90 21.38 17.68
C LYS A 12 17.98 21.61 16.16
N PHE A 13 17.93 20.55 15.35
CA PHE A 13 17.90 20.63 13.89
C PHE A 13 16.52 21.03 13.36
N MET A 14 15.43 20.64 14.03
CA MET A 14 14.06 20.90 13.58
C MET A 14 13.57 22.34 13.84
N MET A 15 14.19 23.07 14.77
CA MET A 15 13.77 24.43 15.15
C MET A 15 14.60 25.54 14.47
N SER A 16 15.45 25.22 13.50
CA SER A 16 16.41 26.15 12.89
C SER A 16 17.35 26.86 13.89
N VAL A 17 17.59 26.26 15.06
CA VAL A 17 18.41 26.85 16.13
C VAL A 17 19.92 26.65 15.89
N LEU A 18 20.30 25.70 15.01
CA LEU A 18 21.69 25.50 14.61
C LEU A 18 21.90 26.03 13.19
N PRO A 19 22.48 27.24 13.02
CA PRO A 19 22.83 27.75 11.71
C PRO A 19 23.85 26.81 11.05
N GLN A 20 23.78 26.70 9.72
CA GLN A 20 24.73 25.92 8.95
C GLN A 20 26.16 26.45 9.19
N PRO A 21 27.11 25.63 9.67
CA PRO A 21 28.50 26.03 9.85
C PRO A 21 29.14 26.40 8.50
N THR A 22 30.17 27.23 8.54
CA THR A 22 30.95 27.55 7.33
C THR A 22 31.68 26.28 6.83
N LYS A 23 32.00 26.23 5.53
CA LYS A 23 32.67 25.05 4.92
C LYS A 23 34.06 24.77 5.52
N TYR A 24 34.64 25.74 6.21
CA TYR A 24 35.95 25.67 6.86
C TYR A 24 35.86 25.20 8.32
N ASP A 25 34.66 25.06 8.87
CA ASP A 25 34.46 24.55 10.23
C ASP A 25 34.79 23.04 10.28
N PRO A 26 35.66 22.58 11.20
CA PRO A 26 35.95 21.16 11.40
C PRO A 26 34.69 20.28 11.59
N ASN A 27 33.62 20.86 12.14
CA ASN A 27 32.35 20.18 12.41
C ASN A 27 31.38 20.21 11.23
N PHE A 28 31.70 20.89 10.12
CA PHE A 28 30.82 20.99 8.94
C PHE A 28 30.41 19.61 8.40
N LYS A 29 31.36 18.67 8.33
CA LYS A 29 31.09 17.30 7.85
C LYS A 29 30.13 16.54 8.78
N ALA A 30 30.32 16.67 10.10
CA ALA A 30 29.47 16.05 11.10
C ALA A 30 28.05 16.66 11.07
N TRP A 31 27.95 17.98 10.97
CA TRP A 31 26.68 18.70 10.84
C TRP A 31 25.92 18.26 9.58
N LYS A 32 26.59 18.20 8.43
CA LYS A 32 25.98 17.78 7.14
C LYS A 32 25.43 16.36 7.21
N ARG A 33 26.16 15.43 7.84
CA ARG A 33 25.71 14.04 8.03
C ARG A 33 24.45 13.98 8.90
N CYS A 34 24.44 14.69 10.03
CA CYS A 34 23.28 14.76 10.91
C CYS A 34 22.07 15.40 10.21
N ASN A 35 22.27 16.50 9.49
CA ASN A 35 21.22 17.17 8.72
C ASN A 35 20.61 16.23 7.66
N ASN A 36 21.44 15.52 6.90
CA ASN A 36 20.96 14.56 5.89
C ASN A 36 20.16 13.40 6.51
N ILE A 37 20.58 12.87 7.68
CA ILE A 37 19.84 11.83 8.40
C ILE A 37 18.49 12.37 8.90
N VAL A 38 18.45 13.59 9.42
CA VAL A 38 17.21 14.23 9.89
C VAL A 38 16.26 14.49 8.73
N ILE A 39 16.75 15.05 7.62
CA ILE A 39 15.95 15.27 6.39
C ILE A 39 15.45 13.94 5.86
N SER A 40 16.31 12.94 5.68
CA SER A 40 15.92 11.61 5.21
C SER A 40 14.84 10.98 6.11
N TRP A 41 14.95 11.13 7.44
CA TRP A 41 13.93 10.65 8.37
C TRP A 41 12.61 11.42 8.25
N ILE A 42 12.64 12.76 8.22
CA ILE A 42 11.42 13.59 8.07
C ILE A 42 10.72 13.29 6.75
N THR A 43 11.49 13.20 5.66
CA THR A 43 11.01 12.83 4.34
C THR A 43 10.36 11.45 4.40
N ARG A 44 11.06 10.43 4.92
CA ARG A 44 10.51 9.08 5.02
C ARG A 44 9.22 9.01 5.85
N GLU A 45 9.19 9.67 7.01
CA GLU A 45 7.99 9.71 7.87
C GLU A 45 6.82 10.46 7.23
N ARG A 46 7.07 11.56 6.52
CA ARG A 46 6.03 12.33 5.83
C ARG A 46 5.50 11.61 4.60
N PHE A 47 6.38 11.08 3.75
CA PHE A 47 5.98 10.30 2.59
C PHE A 47 5.25 9.03 3.01
N ASN A 48 5.70 8.32 4.06
CA ASN A 48 4.97 7.15 4.57
C ASN A 48 3.60 7.52 5.14
N LYS A 49 3.47 8.61 5.92
CA LYS A 49 2.18 9.03 6.48
C LYS A 49 1.19 9.47 5.41
N VAL A 50 1.65 10.18 4.39
CA VAL A 50 0.84 10.50 3.21
C VAL A 50 0.43 9.19 2.54
N ASN A 51 1.35 8.26 2.29
CA ASN A 51 0.99 6.94 1.73
C ASN A 51 -0.03 6.18 2.58
N HIS A 52 0.08 6.17 3.91
CA HIS A 52 -0.88 5.49 4.79
C HIS A 52 -2.27 6.14 4.76
N PHE A 53 -2.37 7.47 4.70
CA PHE A 53 -3.65 8.16 4.54
C PHE A 53 -4.29 7.83 3.18
N TRP A 54 -3.51 7.82 2.11
CA TRP A 54 -3.99 7.48 0.77
C TRP A 54 -4.41 6.02 0.67
N ILE A 55 -3.61 5.09 1.22
CA ILE A 55 -3.98 3.68 1.36
C ILE A 55 -5.30 3.54 2.13
N SER A 56 -5.47 4.29 3.22
CA SER A 56 -6.71 4.25 4.01
C SER A 56 -7.92 4.69 3.18
N ASN A 57 -7.81 5.78 2.42
CA ASN A 57 -8.88 6.27 1.58
C ASN A 57 -9.23 5.27 0.46
N LEU A 58 -8.22 4.74 -0.23
CA LEU A 58 -8.40 3.74 -1.28
C LEU A 58 -9.04 2.45 -0.74
N LEU A 59 -8.63 1.99 0.45
CA LEU A 59 -9.27 0.84 1.10
C LEU A 59 -10.73 1.12 1.45
N GLN A 60 -11.04 2.32 1.97
CA GLN A 60 -12.40 2.71 2.28
C GLN A 60 -13.28 2.75 1.02
N GLU A 61 -12.77 3.32 -0.06
CA GLU A 61 -13.46 3.35 -1.35
C GLU A 61 -13.68 1.94 -1.90
N LEU A 62 -12.63 1.10 -1.88
CA LEU A 62 -12.70 -0.29 -2.32
C LEU A 62 -13.74 -1.11 -1.54
N HIS A 63 -13.81 -0.96 -0.21
CA HIS A 63 -14.75 -1.70 0.63
C HIS A 63 -16.20 -1.20 0.55
N SER A 64 -16.40 0.08 0.21
CA SER A 64 -17.73 0.69 0.07
C SER A 64 -18.30 0.56 -1.33
N MET A 65 -17.49 0.23 -2.33
CA MET A 65 -17.92 0.13 -3.71
C MET A 65 -18.96 -0.98 -3.92
N LYS A 66 -20.09 -0.62 -4.54
CA LYS A 66 -21.17 -1.51 -4.97
C LYS A 66 -21.43 -1.32 -6.46
N GLN A 67 -21.94 -2.35 -7.13
CA GLN A 67 -22.33 -2.29 -8.53
C GLN A 67 -23.46 -1.27 -8.74
N GLY A 68 -24.55 -1.38 -7.98
CA GLY A 68 -25.70 -0.48 -8.09
C GLY A 68 -26.27 -0.49 -9.50
N ASP A 69 -26.61 0.69 -10.03
CA ASP A 69 -27.19 0.82 -11.38
C ASP A 69 -26.14 0.75 -12.52
N ARG A 70 -24.87 0.50 -12.19
CA ARG A 70 -23.78 0.45 -13.18
C ARG A 70 -23.74 -0.92 -13.85
N SER A 71 -23.28 -0.94 -15.11
CA SER A 71 -22.96 -2.20 -15.78
C SER A 71 -21.84 -2.93 -15.05
N LEU A 72 -21.83 -4.27 -15.16
CA LEU A 72 -20.81 -5.11 -14.56
C LEU A 72 -19.39 -4.75 -15.04
N SER A 73 -19.23 -4.43 -16.32
CA SER A 73 -17.96 -4.01 -16.91
C SER A 73 -17.45 -2.70 -16.31
N THR A 74 -18.33 -1.71 -16.11
CA THR A 74 -17.97 -0.43 -15.50
C THR A 74 -17.62 -0.61 -14.02
N TYR A 75 -18.38 -1.42 -13.29
CA TYR A 75 -18.07 -1.77 -11.91
C TYR A 75 -16.70 -2.45 -11.78
N PHE A 76 -16.47 -3.50 -12.59
CA PHE A 76 -15.20 -4.23 -12.62
C PHE A 76 -14.00 -3.33 -12.92
N THR A 77 -14.13 -2.46 -13.92
CA THR A 77 -13.03 -1.55 -14.32
C THR A 77 -12.67 -0.57 -13.21
N ASN A 78 -13.66 0.02 -12.54
CA ASN A 78 -13.43 0.93 -11.41
C ASN A 78 -12.77 0.21 -10.24
N LEU A 79 -13.23 -1.01 -9.92
CA LEU A 79 -12.66 -1.80 -8.83
C LEU A 79 -11.22 -2.23 -9.13
N LYS A 80 -10.93 -2.56 -10.40
CA LYS A 80 -9.59 -2.85 -10.88
C LYS A 80 -8.65 -1.64 -10.77
N PHE A 81 -9.13 -0.45 -11.12
CA PHE A 81 -8.34 0.78 -10.99
C PHE A 81 -7.91 1.03 -9.52
N LEU A 82 -8.85 0.93 -8.57
CA LEU A 82 -8.53 1.08 -7.14
C LEU A 82 -7.57 0.01 -6.65
N TRP A 83 -7.71 -1.23 -7.13
CA TRP A 83 -6.76 -2.30 -6.83
C TRP A 83 -5.37 -1.97 -7.38
N ASP A 84 -5.23 -1.66 -8.66
CA ASP A 84 -3.93 -1.38 -9.30
C ASP A 84 -3.19 -0.23 -8.57
N GLU A 85 -3.93 0.81 -8.17
CA GLU A 85 -3.39 1.92 -7.38
C GLU A 85 -2.92 1.49 -5.97
N LEU A 86 -3.71 0.66 -5.27
CA LEU A 86 -3.32 0.08 -3.98
C LEU A 86 -2.11 -0.84 -4.09
N GLU A 87 -1.98 -1.60 -5.17
CA GLU A 87 -0.86 -2.51 -5.37
C GLU A 87 0.44 -1.75 -5.66
N HIS A 88 0.35 -0.62 -6.36
CA HIS A 88 1.46 0.30 -6.54
C HIS A 88 1.97 0.83 -5.19
N LEU A 89 1.06 1.28 -4.31
CA LEU A 89 1.41 1.80 -2.99
C LEU A 89 1.86 0.71 -2.00
N ARG A 90 1.36 -0.53 -2.16
CA ARG A 90 1.64 -1.68 -1.28
C ARG A 90 2.29 -2.83 -2.06
N SER A 91 3.37 -2.51 -2.76
CA SER A 91 4.15 -3.49 -3.51
C SER A 91 4.68 -4.58 -2.57
N ILE A 92 4.66 -5.83 -3.05
CA ILE A 92 5.19 -6.97 -2.28
C ILE A 92 6.72 -6.86 -2.34
N PRO A 93 7.41 -6.70 -1.19
CA PRO A 93 8.86 -6.63 -1.20
C PRO A 93 9.45 -7.93 -1.73
N SER A 94 10.46 -7.80 -2.60
CA SER A 94 11.26 -8.95 -3.02
C SER A 94 12.13 -9.44 -1.85
N CYS A 95 12.44 -10.74 -1.85
CA CYS A 95 13.38 -11.28 -0.89
C CYS A 95 14.77 -10.64 -1.10
N THR A 96 15.40 -10.20 -0.01
CA THR A 96 16.76 -9.64 -0.01
C THR A 96 17.82 -10.67 0.36
N CYS A 97 17.47 -11.95 0.25
CA CYS A 97 18.36 -13.06 0.57
C CYS A 97 19.55 -13.08 -0.41
N LEU A 98 20.77 -13.22 0.14
CA LEU A 98 22.00 -13.35 -0.66
C LEU A 98 22.03 -14.63 -1.51
N VAL A 99 21.33 -15.66 -1.04
CA VAL A 99 21.08 -16.91 -1.77
C VAL A 99 19.62 -16.90 -2.20
N SER A 100 19.36 -17.33 -3.43
CA SER A 100 17.99 -17.48 -3.94
C SER A 100 17.15 -18.29 -2.97
N CYS A 101 16.14 -17.68 -2.35
CA CYS A 101 15.26 -18.44 -1.47
C CYS A 101 14.40 -19.38 -2.32
N ILE A 102 14.21 -20.61 -1.83
CA ILE A 102 13.21 -21.56 -2.35
C ILE A 102 11.82 -21.29 -1.76
N CYS A 103 11.68 -20.19 -1.03
CA CYS A 103 10.48 -19.81 -0.32
C CYS A 103 9.47 -19.18 -1.30
N ASN A 104 8.35 -19.85 -1.54
CA ASN A 104 7.28 -19.34 -2.41
C ASN A 104 6.44 -18.22 -1.76
N LEU A 105 6.99 -17.48 -0.79
CA LEU A 105 6.25 -16.49 0.01
C LEU A 105 5.60 -15.43 -0.87
N SER A 106 6.32 -14.87 -1.84
CA SER A 106 5.77 -13.87 -2.76
C SER A 106 4.57 -14.42 -3.54
N LYS A 107 4.63 -15.70 -3.95
CA LYS A 107 3.54 -16.38 -4.64
C LYS A 107 2.32 -16.51 -3.73
N TYR A 108 2.49 -16.97 -2.48
CA TYR A 108 1.40 -17.07 -1.51
C TYR A 108 0.75 -15.71 -1.21
N VAL A 109 1.55 -14.67 -0.98
CA VAL A 109 1.05 -13.31 -0.73
C VAL A 109 0.23 -12.79 -1.94
N LYS A 110 0.70 -13.03 -3.17
CA LYS A 110 -0.07 -12.70 -4.38
C LYS A 110 -1.39 -13.46 -4.45
N THR A 111 -1.39 -14.76 -4.13
CA THR A 111 -2.61 -15.58 -4.11
C THR A 111 -3.62 -15.06 -3.09
N TYR A 112 -3.19 -14.74 -1.86
CA TYR A 112 -4.09 -14.20 -0.85
C TYR A 112 -4.71 -12.86 -1.27
N LYS A 113 -3.90 -11.96 -1.84
CA LYS A 113 -4.42 -10.70 -2.40
C LYS A 113 -5.47 -10.95 -3.48
N GLN A 114 -5.20 -11.85 -4.43
CA GLN A 114 -6.17 -12.18 -5.49
C GLN A 114 -7.48 -12.72 -4.93
N ILE A 115 -7.42 -13.59 -3.92
CA ILE A 115 -8.61 -14.11 -3.24
C ILE A 115 -9.42 -12.97 -2.61
N GLU A 116 -8.77 -12.06 -1.87
CA GLU A 116 -9.44 -10.90 -1.27
C GLU A 116 -10.15 -10.03 -2.32
N TYR A 117 -9.52 -9.75 -3.46
CA TYR A 117 -10.14 -8.94 -4.52
C TYR A 117 -11.35 -9.62 -5.16
N VAL A 118 -11.30 -10.94 -5.37
CA VAL A 118 -12.44 -11.71 -5.87
C VAL A 118 -13.59 -11.65 -4.86
N ILE A 119 -13.31 -11.86 -3.57
CA ILE A 119 -14.33 -11.77 -2.52
C ILE A 119 -14.97 -10.38 -2.48
N LEU A 120 -14.17 -9.31 -2.57
CA LEU A 120 -14.67 -7.93 -2.57
C LEU A 120 -15.54 -7.63 -3.79
N PHE A 121 -15.11 -8.07 -4.97
CA PHE A 121 -15.90 -7.99 -6.20
C PHE A 121 -17.26 -8.67 -6.03
N LEU A 122 -17.28 -9.94 -5.62
CA LEU A 122 -18.53 -10.69 -5.42
C LEU A 122 -19.44 -10.07 -4.35
N LYS A 123 -18.86 -9.54 -3.27
CA LYS A 123 -19.61 -8.84 -2.20
C LYS A 123 -20.24 -7.54 -2.68
N GLY A 124 -19.69 -6.90 -3.72
CA GLY A 124 -20.21 -5.65 -4.27
C GLY A 124 -21.20 -5.81 -5.41
N LEU A 125 -21.33 -7.00 -6.00
CA LEU A 125 -22.34 -7.31 -7.01
C LEU A 125 -23.77 -7.20 -6.46
N ASN A 126 -24.73 -6.92 -7.35
CA ASN A 126 -26.14 -6.77 -7.01
C ASN A 126 -26.76 -8.08 -6.51
N ASP A 127 -27.89 -8.01 -5.81
CA ASP A 127 -28.56 -9.20 -5.25
C ASP A 127 -29.17 -10.11 -6.32
N GLY A 128 -29.46 -9.57 -7.52
CA GLY A 128 -29.86 -10.36 -8.67
C GLY A 128 -28.82 -11.39 -9.11
N ASP A 129 -27.55 -11.16 -8.78
CA ASP A 129 -26.41 -12.00 -9.20
C ASP A 129 -26.03 -13.05 -8.14
N ASN A 130 -26.87 -13.29 -7.13
CA ASN A 130 -26.57 -14.19 -6.01
C ASN A 130 -26.27 -15.64 -6.45
N HIS A 131 -26.88 -16.09 -7.54
CA HIS A 131 -26.58 -17.41 -8.12
C HIS A 131 -25.12 -17.50 -8.58
N VAL A 132 -24.67 -16.51 -9.35
CA VAL A 132 -23.30 -16.40 -9.85
C VAL A 132 -22.30 -16.26 -8.70
N LYS A 133 -22.60 -15.41 -7.70
CA LYS A 133 -21.77 -15.29 -6.49
C LYS A 133 -21.52 -16.63 -5.82
N THR A 134 -22.59 -17.42 -5.63
CA THR A 134 -22.52 -18.72 -4.97
C THR A 134 -21.71 -19.72 -5.79
N GLN A 135 -21.94 -19.78 -7.11
CA GLN A 135 -21.18 -20.66 -7.99
C GLN A 135 -19.67 -20.37 -7.94
N ILE A 136 -19.29 -19.09 -8.01
CA ILE A 136 -17.88 -18.69 -7.96
C ILE A 136 -17.25 -18.99 -6.59
N LEU A 137 -17.96 -18.73 -5.49
CA LEU A 137 -17.47 -18.98 -4.13
C LEU A 137 -17.27 -20.47 -3.81
N LEU A 138 -17.98 -21.36 -4.50
CA LEU A 138 -17.83 -22.81 -4.34
C LEU A 138 -16.68 -23.41 -5.17
N MET A 139 -15.99 -22.62 -5.99
CA MET A 139 -14.84 -23.10 -6.76
C MET A 139 -13.61 -23.31 -5.86
N ASP A 140 -12.93 -24.45 -6.01
CA ASP A 140 -11.64 -24.73 -5.35
C ASP A 140 -10.56 -25.13 -6.39
N PRO A 141 -9.50 -24.33 -6.59
CA PRO A 141 -9.26 -23.02 -5.97
C PRO A 141 -10.16 -21.92 -6.55
N LEU A 142 -10.39 -20.88 -5.75
CA LEU A 142 -11.12 -19.68 -6.18
C LEU A 142 -10.49 -19.11 -7.47
N PRO A 143 -11.29 -18.72 -8.49
CA PRO A 143 -10.75 -18.23 -9.75
C PRO A 143 -9.99 -16.91 -9.57
N SER A 144 -9.16 -16.58 -10.57
CA SER A 144 -8.53 -15.25 -10.62
C SER A 144 -9.57 -14.15 -10.82
N PHE A 145 -9.22 -12.91 -10.44
CA PHE A 145 -10.10 -11.74 -10.59
C PHE A 145 -10.69 -11.58 -12.00
N ASN A 146 -9.86 -11.69 -13.04
CA ASN A 146 -10.33 -11.60 -14.42
C ASN A 146 -11.24 -12.78 -14.81
N LYS A 147 -10.98 -13.99 -14.29
CA LYS A 147 -11.81 -15.17 -14.55
C LYS A 147 -13.15 -15.08 -13.82
N ALA A 148 -13.17 -14.56 -12.60
CA ALA A 148 -14.39 -14.29 -11.85
C ALA A 148 -15.31 -13.30 -12.59
N PHE A 149 -14.73 -12.25 -13.19
CA PHE A 149 -15.48 -11.34 -14.06
C PHE A 149 -16.03 -12.02 -15.31
N ALA A 150 -15.23 -12.83 -16.00
CA ALA A 150 -15.68 -13.56 -17.18
C ALA A 150 -16.80 -14.57 -16.89
N LEU A 151 -16.87 -15.10 -15.66
CA LEU A 151 -17.95 -15.99 -15.21
C LEU A 151 -19.22 -15.25 -14.77
N ALA A 152 -19.13 -13.94 -14.57
CA ALA A 152 -20.24 -13.11 -14.09
C ALA A 152 -20.95 -12.32 -15.19
N ILE A 153 -20.38 -12.28 -16.40
CA ILE A 153 -21.02 -11.79 -17.63
C ILE A 153 -21.86 -12.92 -18.23
#